data_AF-A0A816S4J0-F1
#
_entry.id   AF-A0A816S4J0-F1
#
_cell.length_a   1.000
_cell.length_b   1.000
_cell.length_c   1.000
_cell.angle_alpha   90.00
_cell.angle_beta   90.00
_cell.angle_gamma   90.00
#
_symmetry.space_group_name_H-M   'P 1'
#
loop_
_entity.id
_entity.type
_entity.pdbx_description
1 polymer ?
#
loop_
_entity_poly.entity_id
_entity_poly.type
_entity_poly.pdbx_seq_one_letter_code
_entity_poly.pdbx_strand_id
1 'polypeptide(L)'
;MQNDVDNIYMEKSAASVSVQLDKLFVVKLSNVMPFLIPLLTRLIKVHMFLVDKLRGMIPWLMRNVEDLPSVWIIKRVGNVVRERLKSGKRQMDLLQLMLDVATNDEVKDNENEDLTTKHLHYSEVLSNVFLFMVAGFESTATALAFSTYVLATEPDVQKKLQQEIDEN
;
A
#
# COMPACT_ATOMS: atom_id res chain seq x y z
N MET A 1 19.84 -10.77 -4.98
CA MET A 1 18.39 -10.92 -4.70
C MET A 1 17.58 -9.68 -5.08
N GLN A 2 18.03 -8.44 -4.80
CA GLN A 2 17.32 -7.22 -5.25
C GLN A 2 17.62 -6.79 -6.70
N ASN A 3 18.75 -7.19 -7.29
CA ASN A 3 19.15 -6.84 -8.67
C ASN A 3 18.70 -7.83 -9.75
N ASP A 4 17.80 -8.76 -9.42
CA ASP A 4 17.25 -9.68 -10.42
C ASP A 4 16.01 -9.05 -11.04
N VAL A 5 16.07 -8.75 -12.34
CA VAL A 5 15.01 -8.08 -13.08
C VAL A 5 13.79 -8.99 -13.25
N ASP A 6 14.00 -10.30 -13.21
CA ASP A 6 12.96 -11.34 -13.32
C ASP A 6 12.45 -11.78 -11.93
N ASN A 7 12.68 -10.96 -10.89
CA ASN A 7 12.22 -11.26 -9.55
C ASN A 7 10.68 -11.21 -9.47
N ILE A 8 10.07 -12.36 -9.20
CA ILE A 8 8.61 -12.55 -9.01
C ILE A 8 8.02 -11.54 -8.01
N TYR A 9 8.79 -11.09 -7.01
CA TYR A 9 8.33 -10.09 -6.05
C TYR A 9 8.22 -8.68 -6.67
N MET A 10 9.11 -8.32 -7.60
CA MET A 10 9.07 -7.03 -8.32
C MET A 10 7.95 -7.01 -9.35
N GLU A 11 7.69 -8.14 -10.02
CA GLU A 11 6.58 -8.25 -10.96
C GLU A 11 5.22 -8.11 -10.23
N LYS A 12 5.05 -8.82 -9.10
CA LYS A 12 3.86 -8.68 -8.26
C LYS A 12 3.74 -7.28 -7.67
N SER A 13 4.82 -6.65 -7.22
CA SER A 13 4.71 -5.28 -6.68
C SER A 13 4.24 -4.29 -7.75
N ALA A 14 4.81 -4.34 -8.96
CA ALA A 14 4.41 -3.51 -10.09
C ALA A 14 2.94 -3.72 -10.50
N ALA A 15 2.47 -4.96 -10.55
CA ALA A 15 1.09 -5.29 -10.89
C ALA A 15 0.06 -4.81 -9.85
N SER A 16 0.48 -4.60 -8.59
CA SER A 16 -0.39 -4.05 -7.54
C SER A 16 -0.56 -2.55 -7.66
N VAL A 17 0.49 -1.86 -8.12
CA VAL A 17 0.54 -0.40 -8.24
C VAL A 17 -0.15 0.09 -9.52
N SER A 18 -0.19 -0.73 -10.57
CA SER A 18 -0.87 -0.38 -11.83
C SER A 18 -2.39 -0.25 -11.72
N VAL A 19 -2.99 -0.56 -10.56
CA VAL A 19 -4.42 -0.37 -10.29
C VAL A 19 -4.73 1.12 -10.10
N GLN A 20 -5.04 1.78 -11.22
CA GLN A 20 -5.48 3.18 -11.26
C GLN A 20 -6.92 3.31 -10.77
N LEU A 21 -7.10 3.72 -9.50
CA LEU A 21 -8.41 3.93 -8.86
C LEU A 21 -9.28 4.97 -9.59
N ASP A 22 -8.66 5.97 -10.20
CA ASP A 22 -9.30 7.02 -10.99
C ASP A 22 -9.81 6.51 -12.36
N LYS A 23 -9.19 5.46 -12.89
CA LYS A 23 -9.64 4.78 -14.12
C LYS A 23 -10.67 3.69 -13.85
N LEU A 24 -10.94 3.38 -12.59
CA LEU A 24 -11.96 2.41 -12.23
C LEU A 24 -13.33 2.89 -12.75
N PHE A 25 -13.97 2.04 -13.55
CA PHE A 25 -15.25 2.33 -14.20
C PHE A 25 -16.29 2.90 -13.22
N VAL A 26 -16.31 2.38 -11.98
CA VAL A 26 -17.23 2.78 -10.92
C VAL A 26 -17.04 4.24 -10.49
N VAL A 27 -15.80 4.73 -10.41
CA VAL A 27 -15.47 6.12 -10.01
C VAL A 27 -15.83 7.10 -11.12
N LYS A 28 -15.55 6.73 -12.38
CA LYS A 28 -16.00 7.52 -13.55
C LYS A 28 -17.53 7.56 -13.64
N LEU A 29 -18.18 6.42 -13.40
CA LEU A 29 -19.65 6.31 -13.43
C LEU A 29 -20.31 7.11 -12.30
N SER A 30 -19.73 7.14 -11.09
CA SER A 30 -20.29 7.93 -9.98
C SER A 30 -20.23 9.42 -10.24
N ASN A 31 -19.18 9.90 -10.93
CA ASN A 31 -19.06 11.31 -11.29
C ASN A 31 -20.02 11.74 -12.40
N VAL A 32 -20.37 10.83 -13.33
CA VAL A 32 -21.27 11.12 -14.46
C VAL A 32 -22.75 10.93 -14.09
N MET A 33 -23.07 9.96 -13.23
CA MET A 33 -24.45 9.64 -12.86
C MET A 33 -24.63 9.45 -11.34
N PRO A 34 -24.75 10.54 -10.57
CA PRO A 34 -24.86 10.47 -9.11
C PRO A 34 -26.13 9.76 -8.61
N PHE A 35 -27.18 9.67 -9.42
CA PHE A 35 -28.40 8.93 -9.08
C PHE A 35 -28.18 7.39 -9.01
N LEU A 36 -27.11 6.87 -9.64
CA LEU A 36 -26.74 5.45 -9.58
C LEU A 36 -25.97 5.08 -8.31
N ILE A 37 -25.48 6.06 -7.53
CA ILE A 37 -24.73 5.84 -6.29
C ILE A 37 -25.49 4.95 -5.28
N PRO A 38 -26.79 5.20 -4.95
CA PRO A 38 -27.53 4.31 -4.04
C PRO A 38 -27.71 2.88 -4.58
N LEU A 39 -27.76 2.69 -5.90
CA LEU A 39 -27.83 1.38 -6.52
C LEU A 39 -26.48 0.66 -6.49
N LEU A 40 -25.39 1.38 -6.82
CA LEU A 40 -24.02 0.89 -6.76
C LEU A 40 -23.63 0.50 -5.34
N THR A 41 -23.94 1.31 -4.34
CA THR A 41 -23.65 0.98 -2.93
C THR A 41 -24.40 -0.26 -2.46
N ARG A 42 -25.66 -0.46 -2.90
CA ARG A 42 -26.40 -1.71 -2.66
C ARG A 42 -25.75 -2.90 -3.36
N LEU A 43 -25.35 -2.76 -4.62
CA LEU A 43 -24.65 -3.81 -5.37
C LEU A 43 -23.31 -4.17 -4.72
N ILE A 44 -22.53 -3.19 -4.27
CA ILE A 44 -21.26 -3.42 -3.56
C ILE A 44 -21.50 -4.18 -2.26
N LYS A 45 -22.52 -3.81 -1.47
CA LYS A 45 -22.87 -4.54 -0.24
C LYS A 45 -23.30 -5.99 -0.51
N VAL A 46 -24.13 -6.20 -1.54
CA VAL A 46 -24.54 -7.55 -1.97
C VAL A 46 -23.33 -8.34 -2.44
N HIS A 47 -22.44 -7.71 -3.22
CA HIS A 47 -21.21 -8.33 -3.70
C HIS A 47 -20.28 -8.72 -2.54
N MET A 48 -20.04 -7.83 -1.57
CA MET A 48 -19.27 -8.13 -0.36
C MET A 48 -19.87 -9.29 0.42
N PHE A 49 -21.19 -9.28 0.66
CA PHE A 49 -21.89 -10.37 1.35
C PHE A 49 -21.76 -11.70 0.59
N LEU A 50 -21.87 -11.69 -0.73
CA LEU A 50 -21.71 -12.87 -1.57
C LEU A 50 -20.28 -13.43 -1.46
N VAL A 51 -19.28 -12.54 -1.54
CA VAL A 51 -17.85 -12.87 -1.45
C VAL A 51 -17.53 -13.47 -0.07
N ASP A 52 -18.04 -12.90 1.02
CA ASP A 52 -17.82 -13.44 2.37
C ASP A 52 -18.44 -14.83 2.56
N LYS A 53 -19.61 -15.08 1.98
CA LYS A 53 -20.24 -16.41 2.01
C LYS A 53 -19.51 -17.41 1.12
N LEU A 54 -19.06 -16.99 -0.06
CA LEU A 54 -18.25 -17.79 -0.98
C LEU A 54 -16.86 -18.12 -0.39
N ARG A 55 -16.27 -17.19 0.37
CA ARG A 55 -15.00 -17.36 1.08
C ARG A 55 -15.01 -18.54 2.04
N GLY A 56 -16.12 -18.77 2.75
CA GLY A 56 -16.26 -19.93 3.64
C GLY A 56 -16.57 -21.24 2.92
N MET A 57 -17.20 -21.16 1.75
CA MET A 57 -17.71 -22.31 1.02
C MET A 57 -16.68 -22.91 0.04
N ILE A 58 -15.73 -22.10 -0.44
CA ILE A 58 -14.76 -22.49 -1.46
C ILE A 58 -13.33 -22.10 -1.03
N PRO A 59 -12.67 -22.90 -0.17
CA PRO A 59 -11.33 -22.58 0.35
C PRO A 59 -10.24 -22.53 -0.73
N TRP A 60 -10.41 -23.25 -1.85
CA TRP A 60 -9.43 -23.25 -2.95
C TRP A 60 -9.42 -21.93 -3.72
N LEU A 61 -10.56 -21.24 -3.81
CA LEU A 61 -10.66 -19.92 -4.45
C LEU A 61 -9.87 -18.89 -3.64
N MET A 62 -9.96 -18.95 -2.30
CA MET A 62 -9.22 -18.04 -1.44
C MET A 62 -7.70 -18.22 -1.59
N ARG A 63 -7.19 -19.44 -1.83
CA ARG A 63 -5.76 -19.61 -2.13
C ARG A 63 -5.32 -18.80 -3.36
N ASN A 64 -6.07 -18.88 -4.45
CA ASN A 64 -5.76 -18.12 -5.67
C ASN A 64 -5.96 -16.61 -5.50
N VAL A 65 -6.89 -16.18 -4.63
CA VAL A 65 -7.10 -14.74 -4.30
C VAL A 65 -5.95 -14.20 -3.45
N GLU A 66 -5.34 -15.02 -2.60
CA GLU A 66 -4.17 -14.63 -1.81
C GLU A 66 -2.91 -14.44 -2.65
N ASP A 67 -2.85 -15.10 -3.81
CA ASP A 67 -1.77 -14.93 -4.78
C ASP A 67 -1.88 -13.63 -5.58
N LEU A 68 -3.04 -12.94 -5.51
CA LEU A 68 -3.22 -11.66 -6.16
C LEU A 68 -2.20 -10.64 -5.64
N PRO A 69 -1.59 -9.84 -6.53
CA PRO A 69 -0.52 -8.94 -6.15
C PRO A 69 -0.84 -8.00 -4.98
N SER A 70 -2.00 -7.34 -5.03
CA SER A 70 -2.43 -6.37 -4.00
C SER A 70 -2.69 -7.03 -2.64
N VAL A 71 -3.32 -8.20 -2.64
CA VAL A 71 -3.60 -8.99 -1.43
C VAL A 71 -2.29 -9.51 -0.82
N TRP A 72 -1.36 -9.93 -1.67
CA TRP A 72 -0.04 -10.39 -1.24
C TRP A 72 0.76 -9.29 -0.54
N ILE A 73 0.79 -8.06 -1.08
CA ILE A 73 1.50 -6.93 -0.46
C ILE A 73 0.90 -6.63 0.92
N ILE A 74 -0.43 -6.50 1.01
CA ILE A 74 -1.11 -6.21 2.29
C ILE A 74 -0.79 -7.29 3.32
N LYS A 75 -0.81 -8.57 2.93
CA LYS A 75 -0.39 -9.67 3.81
C LYS A 75 1.07 -9.56 4.24
N ARG A 76 1.98 -9.19 3.33
CA ARG A 76 3.40 -9.01 3.67
C ARG A 76 3.61 -7.85 4.64
N VAL A 77 2.95 -6.72 4.42
CA VAL A 77 2.96 -5.59 5.37
C VAL A 77 2.47 -6.07 6.74
N GLY A 78 1.35 -6.80 6.79
CA GLY A 78 0.84 -7.43 8.01
C GLY A 78 1.87 -8.30 8.74
N ASN A 79 2.60 -9.12 7.99
CA ASN A 79 3.65 -9.97 8.55
C ASN A 79 4.82 -9.14 9.11
N VAL A 80 5.26 -8.10 8.41
CA VAL A 80 6.33 -7.20 8.87
C VAL A 80 5.94 -6.51 10.18
N VAL A 81 4.73 -5.97 10.27
CA VAL A 81 4.23 -5.34 11.51
C VAL A 81 4.19 -6.35 12.66
N ARG A 82 3.72 -7.59 12.39
CA ARG A 82 3.67 -8.66 13.39
C ARG A 82 5.05 -9.10 13.86
N GLU A 83 6.00 -9.25 12.94
CA GLU A 83 7.38 -9.57 13.27
C GLU A 83 8.01 -8.47 14.13
N ARG A 84 7.69 -7.20 13.85
CA ARG A 84 8.11 -6.05 14.65
C ARG A 84 7.63 -6.15 16.09
N LEU A 85 6.33 -6.38 16.27
CA LEU A 85 5.70 -6.53 17.58
C LEU A 85 6.30 -7.69 18.39
N LYS A 86 6.60 -8.82 17.71
CA LYS A 86 7.23 -9.99 18.35
C LYS A 86 8.71 -9.79 18.69
N SER A 87 9.42 -9.06 17.84
CA SER A 87 10.87 -8.83 17.95
C SER A 87 11.24 -7.96 19.14
N GLY A 88 10.37 -7.02 19.54
CA GLY A 88 10.62 -6.08 20.64
C GLY A 88 11.77 -5.09 20.38
N LYS A 89 12.45 -5.18 19.23
CA LYS A 89 13.51 -4.24 18.84
C LYS A 89 12.92 -2.95 18.31
N ARG A 90 13.17 -1.83 18.99
CA ARG A 90 12.81 -0.49 18.51
C ARG A 90 13.79 -0.06 17.41
N GLN A 91 13.29 0.39 16.24
CA GLN A 91 14.11 1.15 15.27
C GLN A 91 13.45 2.51 15.06
N MET A 92 14.25 3.53 14.73
CA MET A 92 13.75 4.88 14.49
C MET A 92 13.22 4.99 13.07
N ASP A 93 12.01 4.48 12.85
CA ASP A 93 11.33 4.51 11.55
C ASP A 93 9.86 4.92 11.68
N LEU A 94 9.21 5.22 10.55
CA LEU A 94 7.82 5.64 10.49
C LEU A 94 6.85 4.58 11.07
N LEU A 95 7.15 3.29 10.87
CA LEU A 95 6.32 2.21 11.40
C LEU A 95 6.37 2.18 12.93
N GLN A 96 7.54 2.41 13.53
CA GLN A 96 7.68 2.51 14.98
C GLN A 96 6.91 3.71 15.52
N LEU A 97 6.94 4.86 14.84
CA LEU A 97 6.14 6.02 15.24
C LEU A 97 4.64 5.69 15.22
N MET A 98 4.16 4.96 14.20
CA MET A 98 2.77 4.52 14.13
C MET A 98 2.41 3.50 15.21
N LEU A 99 3.31 2.56 15.50
CA LEU A 99 3.11 1.57 16.55
C LEU A 99 3.13 2.18 17.95
N ASP A 100 3.92 3.23 18.18
CA ASP A 100 3.96 3.96 19.45
C ASP A 100 2.66 4.75 19.69
N VAL A 101 1.99 5.20 18.62
CA VAL A 101 0.70 5.91 18.67
C VAL A 101 -0.49 4.93 18.68
N ALA A 102 -0.27 3.69 18.20
CA ALA A 102 -1.32 2.70 18.11
C ALA A 102 -1.75 2.19 19.50
N THR A 103 -3.06 2.05 19.71
CA THR A 103 -3.60 1.38 20.89
C THR A 103 -3.48 -0.14 20.71
N ASN A 104 -3.22 -0.85 21.79
CA ASN A 104 -3.59 -2.26 21.85
C ASN A 104 -5.12 -2.33 21.74
N ASP A 105 -5.66 -3.20 20.89
CA ASP A 105 -7.09 -3.41 20.54
C ASP A 105 -8.07 -3.64 21.74
N GLU A 106 -7.67 -3.35 22.98
CA GLU A 106 -8.43 -3.51 24.22
C GLU A 106 -9.02 -2.20 24.79
N VAL A 107 -8.75 -1.03 24.20
CA VAL A 107 -9.41 0.22 24.65
C VAL A 107 -10.85 0.23 24.14
N LYS A 108 -11.76 -0.17 25.04
CA LYS A 108 -13.20 0.04 24.87
C LYS A 108 -13.44 1.52 24.60
N ASP A 109 -14.15 1.83 23.51
CA ASP A 109 -14.67 3.16 23.21
C ASP A 109 -15.38 3.72 24.46
N ASN A 110 -14.66 4.49 25.25
CA ASN A 110 -15.26 5.32 26.27
C ASN A 110 -15.58 6.62 25.54
N GLU A 111 -16.88 6.91 25.38
CA GLU A 111 -17.42 8.07 24.65
C GLU A 111 -16.99 9.46 25.20
N ASN A 112 -16.03 9.50 26.13
CA ASN A 112 -15.55 10.70 26.83
C ASN A 112 -14.03 10.93 26.67
N GLU A 113 -13.38 10.36 25.65
CA GLU A 113 -11.97 10.64 25.40
C GLU A 113 -11.81 11.86 24.49
N ASP A 114 -11.09 12.87 24.99
CA ASP A 114 -10.79 14.10 24.27
C ASP A 114 -10.27 13.80 22.86
N LEU A 115 -10.72 14.58 21.87
CA LEU A 115 -10.32 14.49 20.45
C LEU A 115 -8.79 14.53 20.19
N THR A 116 -7.99 14.77 21.22
CA THR A 116 -6.53 14.89 21.21
C THR A 116 -5.78 13.55 21.34
N THR A 117 -6.43 12.46 21.78
CA THR A 117 -5.81 11.12 21.88
C THR A 117 -6.42 10.12 20.89
N LYS A 118 -6.56 10.51 19.62
CA LYS A 118 -6.88 9.52 18.57
C LYS A 118 -5.72 8.56 18.38
N HIS A 119 -5.87 7.38 18.94
CA HIS A 119 -4.97 6.26 18.76
C HIS A 119 -5.25 5.52 17.45
N LEU A 120 -4.19 5.02 16.81
CA LEU A 120 -4.31 4.23 15.59
C LEU A 120 -4.68 2.79 15.91
N HIS A 121 -5.68 2.23 15.23
CA HIS A 121 -5.93 0.79 15.28
C HIS A 121 -4.94 0.03 14.40
N TYR A 122 -4.70 -1.26 14.68
CA TYR A 122 -3.83 -2.11 13.85
C TYR A 122 -4.16 -2.07 12.34
N SER A 123 -5.45 -2.04 11.98
CA SER A 123 -5.91 -1.96 10.59
C SER A 123 -5.55 -0.62 9.92
N GLU A 124 -5.56 0.48 10.68
CA GLU A 124 -5.17 1.80 10.21
C GLU A 124 -3.66 1.91 10.01
N VAL A 125 -2.87 1.32 10.92
CA VAL A 125 -1.41 1.22 10.74
C VAL A 125 -1.08 0.46 9.44
N LEU A 126 -1.72 -0.68 9.19
CA LEU A 126 -1.53 -1.44 7.95
C LEU A 126 -1.92 -0.63 6.71
N SER A 127 -3.05 0.07 6.78
CA SER A 127 -3.56 0.89 5.68
C SER A 127 -2.62 2.05 5.36
N ASN A 128 -2.10 2.73 6.38
CA ASN A 128 -1.16 3.83 6.22
C ASN A 128 0.17 3.35 5.62
N VAL A 129 0.75 2.26 6.13
CA VAL A 129 2.00 1.71 5.58
C VAL A 129 1.83 1.32 4.11
N PHE A 130 0.71 0.69 3.77
CA PHE A 130 0.39 0.37 2.38
C PHE A 130 0.26 1.64 1.51
N LEU A 131 -0.45 2.66 2.01
CA LEU A 131 -0.63 3.92 1.30
C LEU A 131 0.69 4.63 1.03
N PHE A 132 1.58 4.74 2.03
CA PHE A 132 2.90 5.35 1.88
C PHE A 132 3.75 4.62 0.82
N MET A 133 3.67 3.28 0.80
CA MET A 133 4.39 2.47 -0.18
C MET A 133 3.90 2.74 -1.61
N VAL A 134 2.59 2.71 -1.83
CA VAL A 134 2.01 2.92 -3.17
C VAL A 134 2.25 4.34 -3.66
N ALA A 135 2.01 5.35 -2.80
CA ALA A 135 2.17 6.75 -3.17
C ALA A 135 3.64 7.13 -3.46
N GLY A 136 4.58 6.57 -2.69
CA GLY A 136 6.01 6.84 -2.85
C GLY A 136 6.65 6.08 -4.01
N PHE A 137 6.12 4.91 -4.39
CA PHE A 137 6.74 4.06 -5.39
C PHE A 137 6.65 4.64 -6.80
N GLU A 138 5.44 4.95 -7.30
CA GLU A 138 5.24 5.37 -8.69
C GLU A 138 5.93 6.71 -8.98
N SER A 139 5.77 7.67 -8.08
CA SER A 139 6.35 9.01 -8.21
C SER A 139 7.88 8.98 -8.21
N THR A 140 8.48 8.29 -7.23
CA THR A 140 9.95 8.18 -7.12
C THR A 140 10.54 7.35 -8.26
N ALA A 141 9.91 6.23 -8.64
CA ALA A 141 10.38 5.41 -9.76
C ALA A 141 10.38 6.19 -11.07
N THR A 142 9.32 6.98 -11.31
CA THR A 142 9.22 7.86 -12.48
C THR A 142 10.30 8.94 -12.45
N ALA A 143 10.51 9.60 -11.32
CA ALA A 143 11.55 10.61 -11.16
C ALA A 143 12.96 10.05 -11.39
N LEU A 144 13.24 8.84 -10.89
CA LEU A 144 14.50 8.14 -11.12
C LEU A 144 14.66 7.77 -12.60
N ALA A 145 13.62 7.25 -13.25
CA ALA A 145 13.67 6.90 -14.67
C ALA A 145 14.02 8.12 -15.53
N PHE A 146 13.38 9.28 -15.30
CA PHE A 146 13.72 10.51 -16.01
C PHE A 146 15.12 11.02 -15.67
N SER A 147 15.51 10.98 -14.39
CA SER A 147 16.85 11.39 -13.97
C SER A 147 17.93 10.56 -14.67
N THR A 148 17.78 9.23 -14.68
CA THR A 148 18.71 8.33 -15.37
C THR A 148 18.69 8.53 -16.89
N TYR A 149 17.51 8.77 -17.48
CA TYR A 149 17.41 9.08 -18.91
C TYR A 149 18.23 10.34 -19.27
N VAL A 150 18.05 11.44 -18.53
CA VAL A 150 18.80 12.68 -18.76
C VAL A 150 20.31 12.45 -18.60
N LEU A 151 20.73 11.70 -17.57
CA LEU A 151 22.13 11.37 -17.39
C LEU A 151 22.71 10.52 -18.54
N ALA A 152 21.91 9.64 -19.15
CA ALA A 152 22.35 8.83 -20.28
C ALA A 152 22.43 9.62 -21.59
N THR A 153 21.58 10.65 -21.78
CA THR A 153 21.54 11.45 -23.02
C THR A 153 22.39 12.70 -22.98
N GLU A 154 22.76 13.19 -21.79
CA GLU A 154 23.54 14.42 -21.58
C GLU A 154 24.89 14.10 -20.89
N PRO A 155 25.94 13.75 -21.67
CA PRO A 155 27.24 13.34 -21.12
C PRO A 155 27.93 14.40 -20.26
N ASP A 156 27.70 15.68 -20.56
CA ASP A 156 28.28 16.79 -19.80
C ASP A 156 27.68 16.89 -18.40
N VAL A 157 26.37 16.69 -18.28
CA VAL A 157 25.67 16.64 -16.99
C VAL A 157 26.11 15.41 -16.19
N GLN A 158 26.25 14.26 -16.84
CA GLN A 158 26.72 13.03 -16.21
C GLN A 158 28.15 13.16 -15.67
N LYS A 159 29.07 13.74 -16.46
CA LYS A 159 30.45 14.00 -16.02
C LYS A 159 30.50 14.95 -14.84
N LYS A 160 29.68 16.01 -14.85
CA LYS A 160 29.59 16.94 -13.72
C LYS A 160 29.11 16.22 -12.45
N LEU A 161 28.05 15.42 -12.54
CA LEU A 161 27.56 14.63 -11.41
C LEU A 161 28.64 13.68 -10.88
N GLN A 162 29.39 13.02 -11.77
CA GLN A 162 30.48 12.14 -11.38
C GLN A 162 31.59 12.90 -10.64
N GLN A 163 31.99 14.07 -11.14
CA GLN A 163 32.96 14.94 -10.46
C GLN A 163 32.47 15.33 -9.06
N GLU A 164 31.20 15.74 -8.91
CA GLU A 164 30.61 16.08 -7.60
C GLU A 164 30.61 14.90 -6.61
N ILE A 165 30.50 13.66 -7.09
CA ILE A 165 30.60 12.45 -6.27
C ILE A 165 32.06 12.17 -5.90
N ASP A 166 32.99 12.27 -6.84
CA ASP A 166 34.42 11.99 -6.64
C ASP A 166 35.12 13.04 -5.76
N GLU A 167 34.57 14.26 -5.67
CA GLU A 167 35.05 15.35 -4.81
C GLU A 167 34.60 15.25 -3.34
N ASN A 168 33.64 14.36 -3.01
CA ASN A 168 33.16 14.09 -1.64
C ASN A 168 33.78 12.81 -1.04
#